data_AF-E9J222-F1
#
_entry.id   AF-E9J222-F1
#
_cell.length_a   1.000
_cell.length_b   1.000
_cell.length_c   1.000
_cell.angle_alpha   90.00
_cell.angle_beta   90.00
_cell.angle_gamma   90.00
#
_symmetry.space_group_name_H-M   'P 1'
#
loop_
_entity.id
_entity.type
_entity.pdbx_description
1 polymer ?
#
loop_
_entity_poly.entity_id
_entity_poly.type
_entity_poly.pdbx_seq_one_letter_code
_entity_poly.pdbx_strand_id
1 'polypeptide(L)'
;MTLNPKNVLKLLAIAFDDPHYDFESVISEAERNLSFHIESLIKDAIQESLYIETYTTLNFDEEDIIQDAVSIEENNNDNYIQDTVTSNLSASIELTESLDEEYKQKVIKFWKSGKKHKLKFATVQARFKRVSSKQQLYTWEKEISEGGNTKEKLKKLSEYVLSQFEDALQKCLPIHDLDIRRWALNARNQLQLSEDFFKASDKWIHNFKQKHHIVSRKINKFITQKSLTNVNKLKTEASNFVEKVKTELLLIGAENVFNSDQSGFNLEMHTGRTLSFRGKQKIETLTQSISSMTHSYTIQPIISASGSLLSPLLIILQEKDGKFGPQVEQNLFRADNVVALPSNSGKMTTNLVKTWFTNVYLPNCKNNSVLLLDSWSGQNSKQLETMDTLSKNIKILTIPAGTTGMIQPLDVFGFRIWKNYIKHFSDMILLYNYDVNLHLRNNIIKLQSLIHNQFSSPRFINLFKYSWYKSGYLQEKPPKFDNPVDYCFKNCEAICASCNNVAIIKCAWCANSLCINEFFFAYHYCKNYKQ
;
A
#
# COMPACT_ATOMS: atom_id res chain seq x y z
N MET A 1 23.77 -24.19 2.59
CA MET A 1 25.14 -24.70 2.35
C MET A 1 26.07 -23.88 3.22
N THR A 2 26.76 -24.49 4.17
CA THR A 2 27.70 -23.79 5.05
C THR A 2 28.93 -23.35 4.25
N LEU A 3 29.12 -22.04 4.10
CA LEU A 3 30.26 -21.48 3.39
C LEU A 3 31.55 -21.81 4.18
N ASN A 4 32.56 -22.41 3.52
CA ASN A 4 33.86 -22.66 4.15
C ASN A 4 34.83 -21.51 3.83
N PRO A 5 35.22 -20.68 4.81
CA PRO A 5 36.10 -19.51 4.61
C PRO A 5 37.44 -19.86 3.97
N LYS A 6 38.00 -21.03 4.30
CA LYS A 6 39.31 -21.46 3.78
C LYS A 6 39.25 -21.72 2.28
N ASN A 7 38.11 -22.18 1.77
CA ASN A 7 37.94 -22.40 0.34
C ASN A 7 37.80 -21.07 -0.42
N VAL A 8 37.10 -20.09 0.17
CA VAL A 8 36.95 -18.75 -0.42
C VAL A 8 38.29 -18.01 -0.48
N LEU A 9 39.09 -18.05 0.59
CA LEU A 9 40.42 -17.46 0.61
C LEU A 9 41.36 -18.11 -0.43
N LYS A 10 41.29 -19.44 -0.59
CA LYS A 10 42.06 -20.14 -1.63
C LYS A 10 41.62 -19.76 -3.05
N LEU A 11 40.32 -19.62 -3.30
CA LEU A 11 39.80 -19.21 -4.60
C LEU A 11 40.16 -17.75 -4.93
N LEU A 12 40.15 -16.86 -3.94
CA LEU A 12 40.65 -15.49 -4.11
C LEU A 12 42.15 -15.48 -4.42
N ALA A 13 42.96 -16.26 -3.70
CA ALA A 13 44.39 -16.37 -3.97
C ALA A 13 44.68 -16.93 -5.38
N ILE A 14 43.88 -17.90 -5.86
CA ILE A 14 43.98 -18.43 -7.23
C ILE A 14 43.57 -17.38 -8.27
N ALA A 15 42.53 -16.58 -8.01
CA ALA A 15 42.06 -15.54 -8.94
C ALA A 15 43.06 -14.40 -9.15
N PHE A 16 44.02 -14.25 -8.24
CA PHE A 16 45.07 -13.24 -8.29
C PHE A 16 46.47 -13.86 -8.47
N ASP A 17 46.56 -15.10 -8.99
CA ASP A 17 47.80 -15.81 -9.34
C ASP A 17 48.86 -15.85 -8.22
N ASP A 18 48.48 -16.34 -7.04
CA ASP A 18 49.33 -16.65 -5.87
C ASP A 18 50.63 -15.84 -5.77
N PRO A 19 50.55 -14.52 -5.48
CA PRO A 19 51.75 -13.73 -5.33
C PRO A 19 52.33 -14.04 -3.95
N HIS A 20 53.57 -14.53 -3.91
CA HIS A 20 54.38 -14.41 -2.71
C HIS A 20 54.54 -12.92 -2.38
N TYR A 21 53.74 -12.43 -1.42
CA TYR A 21 53.74 -11.02 -1.05
C TYR A 21 54.94 -10.69 -0.15
N ASP A 22 55.99 -10.11 -0.74
CA ASP A 22 56.70 -9.02 -0.08
C ASP A 22 55.85 -7.76 -0.26
N PHE A 23 55.49 -7.08 0.83
CA PHE A 23 54.68 -5.86 0.75
C PHE A 23 55.48 -4.75 0.07
N GLU A 24 55.21 -4.49 -1.21
CA GLU A 24 55.97 -3.53 -2.04
C GLU A 24 55.81 -2.07 -1.58
N SER A 25 54.83 -1.75 -0.72
CA SER A 25 54.63 -0.41 -0.17
C SER A 25 53.92 -0.41 1.19
N VAL A 26 53.95 0.75 1.86
CA VAL A 26 53.25 0.97 3.15
C VAL A 26 51.74 0.83 2.94
N ILE A 27 51.12 -0.09 3.68
CA ILE A 27 49.68 -0.38 3.60
C ILE A 27 48.86 0.85 4.01
N SER A 28 48.04 1.35 3.09
CA SER A 28 47.15 2.49 3.28
C SER A 28 45.94 2.14 4.14
N GLU A 29 45.32 3.18 4.71
CA GLU A 29 44.10 3.03 5.51
C GLU A 29 42.91 2.51 4.69
N ALA A 30 42.86 2.84 3.39
CA ALA A 30 41.84 2.33 2.47
C ALA A 30 41.98 0.80 2.27
N GLU A 31 43.21 0.29 2.13
CA GLU A 31 43.47 -1.15 2.00
C GLU A 31 43.12 -1.92 3.28
N ARG A 32 43.40 -1.34 4.45
CA ARG A 32 42.99 -1.90 5.74
C ARG A 32 41.47 -1.97 5.87
N ASN A 33 40.77 -0.91 5.46
CA ASN A 33 39.31 -0.84 5.53
C ASN A 33 38.63 -1.84 4.58
N LEU A 34 39.19 -2.03 3.37
CA LEU A 34 38.71 -3.02 2.42
C LEU A 34 38.95 -4.45 2.93
N SER A 35 40.16 -4.73 3.45
CA SER A 35 40.48 -6.02 4.07
C SER A 35 39.53 -6.33 5.23
N PHE A 36 39.25 -5.35 6.08
CA PHE A 36 38.33 -5.49 7.20
C PHE A 36 36.89 -5.78 6.73
N HIS A 37 36.43 -5.13 5.65
CA HIS A 37 35.11 -5.39 5.07
C HIS A 37 35.00 -6.80 4.48
N ILE A 38 36.02 -7.26 3.75
CA ILE A 38 36.04 -8.61 3.18
C ILE A 38 36.07 -9.66 4.31
N GLU A 39 36.85 -9.42 5.37
CA GLU A 39 36.88 -10.28 6.55
C GLU A 39 35.51 -10.33 7.26
N SER A 40 34.85 -9.18 7.43
CA SER A 40 33.50 -9.11 8.02
C SER A 40 32.48 -9.88 7.19
N LEU A 41 32.49 -9.72 5.86
CA LEU A 41 31.58 -10.44 4.96
C LEU A 41 31.79 -11.96 5.03
N ILE A 42 33.04 -12.41 5.12
CA ILE A 42 33.34 -13.84 5.29
C ILE A 42 32.85 -14.34 6.66
N LYS A 43 33.02 -13.54 7.73
CA LYS A 43 32.53 -13.86 9.08
C LYS A 43 31.00 -13.94 9.15
N ASP A 44 30.31 -13.03 8.48
CA ASP A 44 28.85 -13.01 8.38
C ASP A 44 28.33 -14.24 7.60
N ALA A 45 29.04 -14.67 6.56
CA ALA A 45 28.68 -15.86 5.80
C ALA A 45 28.84 -17.18 6.57
N ILE A 46 29.76 -17.25 7.53
CA ILE A 46 29.92 -18.40 8.43
C ILE A 46 28.75 -18.48 9.42
N GLN A 47 28.21 -17.32 9.83
CA GLN A 47 27.10 -17.22 10.78
C GLN A 47 25.71 -17.37 10.12
N GLU A 48 25.68 -17.82 8.86
CA GLU A 48 24.48 -17.91 8.00
C GLU A 48 23.71 -16.57 7.88
N SER A 49 24.36 -15.44 8.17
CA SER A 49 23.78 -14.09 8.07
C SER A 49 24.07 -13.40 6.72
N LEU A 50 24.70 -14.10 5.77
CA LEU A 50 24.98 -13.56 4.43
C LEU A 50 23.82 -13.87 3.47
N TYR A 51 23.06 -12.83 3.10
CA TYR A 51 22.10 -12.89 2.01
C TYR A 51 22.82 -12.64 0.68
N ILE A 52 23.02 -13.70 -0.10
CA ILE A 52 23.42 -13.58 -1.51
C ILE A 52 22.13 -13.44 -2.31
N GLU A 53 21.90 -12.25 -2.84
CA GLU A 53 20.74 -11.92 -3.66
C GLU A 53 20.91 -12.59 -5.04
N THR A 54 20.53 -13.86 -5.15
CA THR A 54 20.33 -14.51 -6.46
C THR A 54 19.00 -14.03 -7.01
N TYR A 55 19.05 -13.21 -8.06
CA TYR A 55 17.86 -12.72 -8.75
C TYR A 55 17.14 -13.88 -9.45
N THR A 56 16.17 -14.47 -8.77
CA THR A 56 15.07 -15.21 -9.41
C THR A 56 13.80 -14.40 -9.25
N THR A 57 13.30 -13.93 -10.39
CA THR A 57 11.99 -13.33 -10.64
C THR A 57 10.84 -13.98 -9.83
N LEU A 58 9.97 -13.17 -9.20
CA LEU A 58 8.49 -13.19 -9.29
C LEU A 58 7.74 -12.71 -8.01
N ASN A 59 6.64 -12.00 -8.28
CA ASN A 59 5.35 -11.91 -7.60
C ASN A 59 5.16 -11.11 -6.29
N PHE A 60 4.22 -10.16 -6.39
CA PHE A 60 3.71 -9.27 -5.36
C PHE A 60 2.21 -9.56 -5.19
N ASP A 61 1.74 -9.64 -3.95
CA ASP A 61 0.32 -9.62 -3.59
C ASP A 61 0.16 -8.78 -2.30
N GLU A 62 -0.70 -7.75 -2.33
CA GLU A 62 -0.85 -6.69 -1.29
C GLU A 62 -1.63 -7.09 0.00
N GLU A 63 -1.51 -6.29 1.08
CA GLU A 63 -2.64 -5.47 1.61
C GLU A 63 -2.25 -4.32 2.61
N ASP A 64 -2.78 -3.13 2.29
CA ASP A 64 -3.26 -1.97 3.08
C ASP A 64 -2.37 -1.02 3.94
N ILE A 65 -2.25 0.24 3.46
CA ILE A 65 -2.26 1.48 4.28
C ILE A 65 -3.11 2.57 3.60
N ILE A 66 -4.05 3.14 4.34
CA ILE A 66 -4.86 4.33 4.01
C ILE A 66 -4.02 5.59 4.33
N GLN A 67 -3.84 6.50 3.37
CA GLN A 67 -3.24 7.83 3.57
C GLN A 67 -4.26 8.93 3.27
N ASP A 68 -4.50 9.78 4.27
CA ASP A 68 -5.23 11.04 4.12
C ASP A 68 -4.46 12.01 3.21
N ALA A 69 -5.24 12.68 2.36
CA ALA A 69 -4.80 13.73 1.47
C ALA A 69 -4.25 14.96 2.23
N VAL A 70 -2.94 15.18 2.15
CA VAL A 70 -2.32 16.50 1.97
C VAL A 70 -1.09 16.30 1.07
N SER A 71 -1.06 17.05 -0.03
CA SER A 71 0.06 17.11 -0.97
C SER A 71 1.39 17.33 -0.24
N ILE A 72 2.33 16.37 -0.34
CA ILE A 72 3.80 16.51 -0.37
C ILE A 72 4.41 15.09 -0.54
N GLU A 73 5.19 14.93 -1.62
CA GLU A 73 6.24 13.92 -1.89
C GLU A 73 5.99 12.44 -1.48
N GLU A 74 5.55 11.64 -2.46
CA GLU A 74 5.48 10.18 -2.38
C GLU A 74 6.89 9.55 -2.35
N ASN A 75 7.45 9.36 -1.15
CA ASN A 75 8.51 8.38 -0.92
C ASN A 75 7.89 6.97 -0.86
N ASN A 76 7.83 6.31 -2.02
CA ASN A 76 7.36 4.94 -2.17
C ASN A 76 8.36 3.95 -1.55
N ASN A 77 8.03 3.38 -0.40
CA ASN A 77 8.50 2.08 0.05
C ASN A 77 7.33 1.42 0.78
N ASP A 78 6.81 0.32 0.25
CA ASP A 78 6.47 -0.87 1.03
C ASP A 78 6.03 -1.98 0.06
N ASN A 79 6.77 -3.10 0.07
CA ASN A 79 6.33 -4.41 -0.43
C ASN A 79 5.76 -5.17 0.76
N TYR A 80 4.63 -5.87 0.61
CA TYR A 80 4.39 -7.12 1.32
C TYR A 80 3.50 -8.05 0.47
N ILE A 81 3.59 -9.34 0.78
CA ILE A 81 3.13 -10.56 0.11
C ILE A 81 1.82 -11.05 0.77
N GLN A 82 0.82 -11.49 0.00
CA GLN A 82 -0.31 -12.29 0.48
C GLN A 82 0.20 -13.68 0.85
N ASP A 83 -0.01 -14.07 2.10
CA ASP A 83 -0.30 -15.47 2.40
C ASP A 83 -1.72 -15.59 2.92
N THR A 84 -2.39 -16.58 2.35
CA THR A 84 -3.81 -16.84 2.40
C THR A 84 -4.24 -17.23 3.82
N VAL A 85 -5.09 -16.41 4.47
CA VAL A 85 -5.84 -16.87 5.65
C VAL A 85 -6.99 -17.75 5.15
N THR A 86 -6.66 -18.99 4.78
CA THR A 86 -7.64 -20.07 4.85
C THR A 86 -7.87 -20.40 6.31
N SER A 87 -9.09 -20.14 6.75
CA SER A 87 -9.69 -20.70 7.95
C SER A 87 -9.56 -22.23 7.95
N ASN A 88 -8.53 -22.74 8.62
CA ASN A 88 -8.51 -24.10 9.15
C ASN A 88 -8.41 -24.01 10.67
N LEU A 89 -9.54 -23.63 11.26
CA LEU A 89 -9.86 -23.93 12.64
C LEU A 89 -10.20 -25.43 12.72
N SER A 90 -9.21 -26.32 12.64
CA SER A 90 -9.27 -27.70 13.15
C SER A 90 -8.00 -28.48 12.78
N ALA A 91 -7.51 -29.25 13.77
CA ALA A 91 -6.46 -30.28 13.68
C ALA A 91 -5.10 -29.76 13.16
N SER A 92 -4.20 -29.27 14.01
CA SER A 92 -3.45 -30.13 14.93
C SER A 92 -2.89 -29.32 16.09
N ILE A 93 -3.70 -29.17 17.14
CA ILE A 93 -3.16 -29.05 18.49
C ILE A 93 -2.55 -30.43 18.75
N GLU A 94 -1.23 -30.57 18.55
CA GLU A 94 -0.51 -31.56 19.36
C GLU A 94 -0.71 -31.11 20.80
N LEU A 95 -1.71 -31.75 21.42
CA LEU A 95 -1.93 -31.77 22.85
C LEU A 95 -0.66 -32.37 23.48
N THR A 96 0.40 -31.57 23.62
CA THR A 96 1.19 -31.67 24.83
C THR A 96 0.24 -31.26 25.94
N GLU A 97 -0.51 -32.25 26.45
CA GLU A 97 -1.19 -32.17 27.73
C GLU A 97 -0.29 -31.37 28.66
N SER A 98 -0.71 -30.17 29.03
CA SER A 98 -0.14 -29.46 30.16
C SER A 98 -0.22 -30.43 31.33
N LEU A 99 0.91 -31.04 31.70
CA LEU A 99 0.97 -31.90 32.87
C LEU A 99 0.51 -31.05 34.05
N ASP A 100 -0.65 -31.43 34.60
CA ASP A 100 -1.29 -30.80 35.72
C ASP A 100 -0.24 -30.53 36.82
N GLU A 101 -0.14 -29.27 37.29
CA GLU A 101 0.79 -28.91 38.36
C GLU A 101 0.58 -29.80 39.59
N GLU A 102 -0.67 -30.28 39.80
CA GLU A 102 -1.02 -31.27 40.81
C GLU A 102 -0.34 -32.63 40.58
N TYR A 103 -0.18 -33.07 39.33
CA TYR A 103 0.54 -34.28 38.96
C TYR A 103 2.03 -34.17 39.28
N LYS A 104 2.66 -33.04 38.91
CA LYS A 104 4.09 -32.79 39.23
C LYS A 104 4.32 -32.80 40.74
N GLN A 105 3.43 -32.16 41.51
CA GLN A 105 3.51 -32.14 42.98
C GLN A 105 3.36 -33.54 43.59
N LYS A 106 2.41 -34.35 43.11
CA LYS A 106 2.23 -35.76 43.54
C LYS A 106 3.46 -36.61 43.26
N VAL A 107 4.08 -36.46 42.07
CA VAL A 107 5.29 -37.19 41.67
C VAL A 107 6.48 -36.83 42.57
N ILE A 108 6.73 -35.54 42.80
CA ILE A 108 7.86 -35.08 43.63
C ILE A 108 7.66 -35.42 45.10
N LYS A 109 6.44 -35.32 45.63
CA LYS A 109 6.11 -35.77 47.00
C LYS A 109 6.37 -37.27 47.18
N PHE A 110 6.00 -38.09 46.20
CA PHE A 110 6.30 -39.53 46.23
C PHE A 110 7.80 -39.80 46.14
N TRP A 111 8.50 -39.14 45.22
CA TRP A 111 9.96 -39.29 45.04
C TRP A 111 10.75 -38.95 46.30
N LYS A 112 10.30 -37.95 47.09
CA LYS A 112 10.89 -37.55 48.37
C LYS A 112 10.48 -38.41 49.57
N SER A 113 9.55 -39.36 49.42
CA SER A 113 8.99 -40.13 50.55
C SER A 113 9.90 -41.25 51.10
N GLY A 114 11.11 -41.41 50.55
CA GLY A 114 12.07 -42.42 50.99
C GLY A 114 12.68 -42.10 52.37
N LYS A 115 12.77 -43.12 53.24
CA LYS A 115 13.18 -42.98 54.66
C LYS A 115 14.62 -42.48 54.90
N LYS A 116 15.57 -42.76 53.99
CA LYS A 116 16.99 -42.34 54.10
C LYS A 116 17.48 -41.52 52.89
N HIS A 117 16.96 -41.79 51.70
CA HIS A 117 17.32 -41.13 50.45
C HIS A 117 16.08 -41.01 49.54
N LYS A 118 16.11 -40.09 48.55
CA LYS A 118 15.09 -40.02 47.49
C LYS A 118 14.91 -41.39 46.82
N LEU A 119 13.67 -41.73 46.46
CA LEU A 119 13.36 -43.03 45.84
C LEU A 119 14.13 -43.20 44.51
N LYS A 120 14.49 -44.45 44.19
CA LYS A 120 15.14 -44.78 42.91
C LYS A 120 14.19 -44.43 41.75
N PHE A 121 14.75 -43.94 40.64
CA PHE A 121 13.98 -43.55 39.45
C PHE A 121 13.06 -44.68 38.96
N ALA A 122 13.56 -45.92 38.91
CA ALA A 122 12.77 -47.09 38.52
C ALA A 122 11.50 -47.27 39.38
N THR A 123 11.58 -46.96 40.68
CA THR A 123 10.43 -47.01 41.60
C THR A 123 9.43 -45.90 41.34
N VAL A 124 9.90 -44.70 40.96
CA VAL A 124 9.04 -43.58 40.61
C VAL A 124 8.36 -43.81 39.25
N GLN A 125 9.11 -44.25 38.25
CA GLN A 125 8.61 -44.53 36.90
C GLN A 125 7.62 -45.72 36.87
N ALA A 126 7.80 -46.71 37.74
CA ALA A 126 6.86 -47.82 37.89
C ALA A 126 5.45 -47.33 38.28
N ARG A 127 5.35 -46.30 39.13
CA ARG A 127 4.09 -45.72 39.60
C ARG A 127 3.60 -44.56 38.75
N PHE A 128 4.50 -43.76 38.18
CA PHE A 128 4.22 -42.59 37.39
C PHE A 128 4.82 -42.75 35.99
N LYS A 129 4.07 -43.42 35.11
CA LYS A 129 4.51 -43.81 33.76
C LYS A 129 4.84 -42.63 32.84
N ARG A 130 4.33 -41.42 33.14
CA ARG A 130 4.60 -40.18 32.39
C ARG A 130 5.96 -39.56 32.71
N VAL A 131 6.68 -40.06 33.72
CA VAL A 131 8.06 -39.62 34.02
C VAL A 131 9.02 -40.38 33.11
N SER A 132 9.62 -39.69 32.15
CA SER A 132 10.49 -40.28 31.14
C SER A 132 11.95 -40.35 31.56
N SER A 133 12.40 -39.48 32.48
CA SER A 133 13.80 -39.47 32.91
C SER A 133 14.01 -39.03 34.37
N LYS A 134 15.14 -39.42 34.94
CA LYS A 134 15.57 -38.95 36.28
C LYS A 134 15.82 -37.45 36.30
N GLN A 135 16.30 -36.86 35.20
CA GLN A 135 16.55 -35.43 35.06
C GLN A 135 15.25 -34.62 35.16
N GLN A 136 14.16 -35.13 34.58
CA GLN A 136 12.83 -34.53 34.66
C GLN A 136 12.34 -34.37 36.11
N LEU A 137 12.68 -35.29 37.01
CA LEU A 137 12.34 -35.18 38.44
C LEU A 137 13.08 -34.03 39.14
N TYR A 138 14.36 -33.81 38.83
CA TYR A 138 15.11 -32.67 39.35
C TYR A 138 14.59 -31.35 38.75
N THR A 139 14.23 -31.33 37.47
CA THR A 139 13.62 -30.18 36.83
C THR A 139 12.28 -29.82 37.46
N TRP A 140 11.37 -30.79 37.66
CA TRP A 140 10.08 -30.55 38.32
C TRP A 140 10.22 -30.18 39.80
N GLU A 141 11.18 -30.75 40.51
CA GLU A 141 11.48 -30.32 41.89
C GLU A 141 11.90 -28.85 41.93
N LYS A 142 12.73 -28.42 40.97
CA LYS A 142 13.17 -27.02 40.83
C LYS A 142 12.00 -26.11 40.46
N GLU A 143 11.20 -26.48 39.45
CA GLU A 143 9.99 -25.74 39.03
C GLU A 143 8.99 -25.56 40.18
N ILE A 144 8.77 -26.58 41.00
CA ILE A 144 7.88 -26.50 42.17
C ILE A 144 8.49 -25.60 43.26
N SER A 145 9.80 -25.69 43.50
CA SER A 145 10.47 -24.82 44.48
C SER A 145 10.53 -23.35 44.06
N GLU A 146 10.55 -23.08 42.75
CA GLU A 146 10.59 -21.73 42.16
C GLU A 146 9.19 -21.19 41.84
N GLY A 147 8.12 -21.93 42.15
CA GLY A 147 6.72 -21.49 42.02
C GLY A 147 6.20 -21.46 40.58
N GLY A 148 6.50 -22.48 39.76
CA GLY A 148 5.89 -22.72 38.45
C GLY A 148 6.83 -22.62 37.25
N ASN A 149 6.28 -22.90 36.05
CA ASN A 149 7.01 -23.02 34.79
C ASN A 149 7.61 -21.68 34.31
N THR A 150 8.93 -21.64 34.11
CA THR A 150 9.68 -20.48 33.59
C THR A 150 9.09 -19.94 32.28
N LYS A 151 8.65 -20.83 31.38
CA LYS A 151 8.09 -20.46 30.08
C LYS A 151 6.78 -19.68 30.21
N GLU A 152 5.93 -20.07 31.14
CA GLU A 152 4.65 -19.40 31.40
C GLU A 152 4.83 -18.03 32.04
N LYS A 153 5.78 -17.90 32.97
CA LYS A 153 6.13 -16.62 33.59
C LYS A 153 6.65 -15.61 32.57
N LEU A 154 7.54 -16.05 31.68
CA LEU A 154 8.04 -15.23 30.57
C LEU A 154 6.95 -14.89 29.55
N LYS A 155 6.00 -15.81 29.32
CA LYS A 155 4.84 -15.55 28.46
C LYS A 155 3.97 -14.43 29.03
N LYS A 156 3.58 -14.53 30.32
CA LYS A 156 2.80 -13.49 31.00
C LYS A 156 3.49 -12.13 30.99
N LEU A 157 4.80 -12.12 31.19
CA LEU A 157 5.62 -10.91 31.08
C LEU A 157 5.53 -10.31 29.67
N SER A 158 5.71 -11.12 28.63
CA SER A 158 5.60 -10.70 27.22
C SER A 158 4.19 -10.18 26.88
N GLU A 159 3.14 -10.85 27.35
CA GLU A 159 1.73 -10.45 27.15
C GLU A 159 1.43 -9.09 27.79
N TYR A 160 1.95 -8.85 29.00
CA TYR A 160 1.82 -7.54 29.66
C TYR A 160 2.49 -6.42 28.86
N VAL A 161 3.73 -6.64 28.40
CA VAL A 161 4.48 -5.63 27.63
C VAL A 161 3.78 -5.33 26.31
N LEU A 162 3.23 -6.35 25.65
CA LEU A 162 2.44 -6.17 24.43
C LEU A 162 1.18 -5.33 24.69
N SER A 163 0.45 -5.60 25.78
CA SER A 163 -0.74 -4.81 26.14
C SER A 163 -0.40 -3.34 26.41
N GLN A 164 0.72 -3.05 27.07
CA GLN A 164 1.18 -1.67 27.26
C GLN A 164 1.57 -0.99 25.95
N PHE A 165 2.21 -1.74 25.05
CA PHE A 165 2.56 -1.26 23.71
C PHE A 165 1.30 -0.92 22.90
N GLU A 166 0.29 -1.78 22.90
CA GLU A 166 -0.99 -1.56 22.20
C GLU A 166 -1.75 -0.35 22.75
N ASP A 167 -1.81 -0.17 24.07
CA ASP A 167 -2.44 1.00 24.70
C ASP A 167 -1.71 2.31 24.33
N ALA A 168 -0.37 2.29 24.33
CA ALA A 168 0.42 3.44 23.90
C ALA A 168 0.23 3.76 22.40
N LEU A 169 0.06 2.74 21.56
CA LEU A 169 -0.29 2.92 20.13
C LEU A 169 -1.68 3.52 19.95
N GLN A 170 -2.68 3.06 20.71
CA GLN A 170 -4.04 3.63 20.67
C GLN A 170 -4.05 5.12 21.06
N LYS A 171 -3.15 5.51 21.97
CA LYS A 171 -2.95 6.90 22.40
C LYS A 171 -2.02 7.69 21.48
N CYS A 172 -1.49 7.06 20.42
CA CYS A 172 -0.55 7.63 19.45
C CYS A 172 0.69 8.25 20.11
N LEU A 173 1.21 7.60 21.16
CA LEU A 173 2.39 8.05 21.88
C LEU A 173 3.66 7.59 21.16
N PRO A 174 4.76 8.38 21.19
CA PRO A 174 6.06 7.89 20.77
C PRO A 174 6.53 6.78 21.73
N ILE A 175 6.99 5.66 21.17
CA ILE A 175 7.46 4.50 21.94
C ILE A 175 8.91 4.23 21.55
N HIS A 176 9.78 4.12 22.56
CA HIS A 176 11.18 3.77 22.38
C HIS A 176 11.51 2.42 23.03
N ASP A 177 12.65 1.84 22.66
CA ASP A 177 13.15 0.60 23.27
C ASP A 177 13.31 0.74 24.80
N LEU A 178 13.59 1.95 25.28
CA LEU A 178 13.64 2.26 26.71
C LEU A 178 12.27 2.09 27.39
N ASP A 179 11.17 2.38 26.70
CA ASP A 179 9.82 2.24 27.24
C ASP A 179 9.41 0.76 27.30
N ILE A 180 9.74 -0.02 26.26
CA ILE A 180 9.60 -1.48 26.28
C ILE A 180 10.39 -2.09 27.45
N ARG A 181 11.61 -1.61 27.69
CA ARG A 181 12.43 -2.02 28.84
C ARG A 181 11.73 -1.71 30.16
N ARG A 182 11.22 -0.49 30.33
CA ARG A 182 10.50 -0.05 31.54
C ARG A 182 9.25 -0.90 31.78
N TRP A 183 8.44 -1.17 30.75
CA TRP A 183 7.27 -2.03 30.86
C TRP A 183 7.64 -3.47 31.24
N ALA A 184 8.73 -4.01 30.70
CA ALA A 184 9.20 -5.35 31.03
C ALA A 184 9.69 -5.46 32.49
N LEU A 185 10.36 -4.42 33.01
CA LEU A 185 10.76 -4.35 34.42
C LEU A 185 9.56 -4.16 35.35
N ASN A 186 8.57 -3.36 34.96
CA ASN A 186 7.31 -3.22 35.70
C ASN A 186 6.56 -4.56 35.77
N ALA A 187 6.48 -5.28 34.65
CA ALA A 187 5.89 -6.62 34.60
C ALA A 187 6.62 -7.61 35.53
N ARG A 188 7.96 -7.58 35.54
CA ARG A 188 8.78 -8.38 36.45
C ARG A 188 8.42 -8.12 37.92
N ASN A 189 8.31 -6.84 38.28
CA ASN A 189 7.98 -6.43 39.65
C ASN A 189 6.55 -6.82 40.04
N GLN A 190 5.57 -6.66 39.13
CA GLN A 190 4.18 -7.07 39.35
C GLN A 190 4.03 -8.59 39.50
N LEU A 191 4.81 -9.37 38.76
CA LEU A 191 4.86 -10.82 38.86
C LEU A 191 5.76 -11.32 40.01
N GLN A 192 6.32 -10.42 40.83
CA GLN A 192 7.20 -10.71 41.96
C GLN A 192 8.39 -11.63 41.57
N LEU A 193 8.94 -11.43 40.37
CA LEU A 193 10.06 -12.20 39.86
C LEU A 193 11.39 -11.61 40.35
N SER A 194 12.34 -12.47 40.72
CA SER A 194 13.70 -12.07 41.12
C SER A 194 14.44 -11.31 40.01
N GLU A 195 15.36 -10.44 40.38
CA GLU A 195 16.23 -9.75 39.41
C GLU A 195 17.11 -10.71 38.61
N ASP A 196 17.48 -11.83 39.20
CA ASP A 196 18.26 -12.88 38.54
C ASP A 196 17.42 -13.68 37.55
N PHE A 197 16.09 -13.69 37.72
CA PHE A 197 15.18 -14.45 36.86
C PHE A 197 15.00 -13.77 35.49
N PHE A 198 14.86 -12.45 35.46
CA PHE A 198 14.60 -11.71 34.22
C PHE A 198 15.34 -10.38 34.18
N LYS A 199 16.11 -10.19 33.10
CA LYS A 199 16.75 -8.93 32.74
C LYS A 199 16.17 -8.45 31.40
N ALA A 200 15.66 -7.23 31.39
CA ALA A 200 15.17 -6.55 30.19
C ALA A 200 16.35 -6.07 29.30
N SER A 201 17.16 -7.03 28.85
CA SER A 201 18.34 -6.82 28.01
C SER A 201 17.98 -6.38 26.59
N ASP A 202 18.94 -5.76 25.88
CA ASP A 202 18.77 -5.41 24.45
C ASP A 202 18.42 -6.62 23.60
N LYS A 203 19.02 -7.78 23.89
CA LYS A 203 18.70 -9.05 23.21
C LYS A 203 17.24 -9.46 23.42
N TRP A 204 16.70 -9.29 24.63
CA TRP A 204 15.30 -9.62 24.90
C TRP A 204 14.36 -8.64 24.17
N ILE A 205 14.66 -7.34 24.18
CA ILE A 205 13.88 -6.33 23.46
C ILE A 205 13.88 -6.61 21.95
N HIS A 206 15.04 -6.93 21.39
CA HIS A 206 15.17 -7.33 19.99
C HIS A 206 14.27 -8.53 19.65
N ASN A 207 14.33 -9.59 20.46
CA ASN A 207 13.50 -10.78 20.25
C ASN A 207 12.01 -10.51 20.42
N PHE A 208 11.63 -9.67 21.40
CA PHE A 208 10.25 -9.23 21.59
C PHE A 208 9.73 -8.49 20.35
N LYS A 209 10.52 -7.55 19.83
CA LYS A 209 10.18 -6.80 18.62
C LYS A 209 10.04 -7.70 17.39
N GLN A 210 10.96 -8.64 17.20
CA GLN A 210 10.88 -9.61 16.09
C GLN A 210 9.62 -10.48 16.19
N LYS A 211 9.36 -11.04 17.37
CA LYS A 211 8.21 -11.91 17.62
C LYS A 211 6.87 -11.22 17.38
N HIS A 212 6.80 -9.91 17.61
CA HIS A 212 5.57 -9.11 17.48
C HIS A 212 5.60 -8.17 16.26
N HIS A 213 6.54 -8.37 15.33
CA HIS A 213 6.68 -7.58 14.09
C HIS A 213 6.79 -6.05 14.32
N ILE A 214 7.47 -5.64 15.38
CA ILE A 214 7.66 -4.23 15.76
C ILE A 214 8.95 -3.68 15.14
N VAL A 215 8.82 -2.65 14.31
CA VAL A 215 9.96 -1.96 13.65
C VAL A 215 9.96 -0.47 13.96
N SER A 216 11.13 0.18 13.85
CA SER A 216 11.22 1.64 13.95
C SER A 216 10.68 2.28 12.67
N ARG A 217 9.84 3.31 12.82
CA ARG A 217 9.27 4.08 11.71
C ARG A 217 9.46 5.58 11.97
N LYS A 218 9.69 6.36 10.91
CA LYS A 218 9.76 7.83 10.99
C LYS A 218 8.36 8.40 11.25
N ILE A 219 8.22 9.27 12.25
CA ILE A 219 6.98 10.01 12.48
C ILE A 219 6.75 10.95 11.29
N ASN A 220 5.60 10.82 10.63
CA ASN A 220 5.21 11.62 9.46
C ASN A 220 4.18 12.71 9.79
N LYS A 221 3.47 12.60 10.92
CA LYS A 221 2.39 13.52 11.33
C LYS A 221 2.28 13.58 12.85
N PHE A 222 2.14 14.78 13.39
CA PHE A 222 1.77 15.00 14.80
C PHE A 222 0.28 15.30 14.89
N ILE A 223 -0.42 14.70 15.85
CA ILE A 223 -1.86 14.88 16.09
C ILE A 223 -2.12 15.31 17.53
N THR A 224 -3.25 15.99 17.76
CA THR A 224 -3.67 16.41 19.11
C THR A 224 -4.76 15.49 19.67
N GLN A 225 -4.97 15.48 21.00
CA GLN A 225 -6.07 14.72 21.61
C GLN A 225 -7.44 15.11 21.04
N LYS A 226 -7.64 16.41 20.75
CA LYS A 226 -8.86 16.92 20.10
C LYS A 226 -9.02 16.32 18.69
N SER A 227 -7.92 16.12 17.97
CA SER A 227 -7.91 15.46 16.66
C SER A 227 -8.33 13.98 16.77
N LEU A 228 -7.90 13.25 17.81
CA LEU A 228 -8.30 11.85 18.02
C LEU A 228 -9.81 11.67 18.24
N THR A 229 -10.42 12.49 19.10
CA THR A 229 -11.88 12.49 19.28
C THR A 229 -12.61 12.85 17.99
N ASN A 230 -12.05 13.78 17.21
CA ASN A 230 -12.59 14.15 15.91
C ASN A 230 -12.49 12.99 14.90
N VAL A 231 -11.42 12.20 14.91
CA VAL A 231 -11.29 11.01 14.04
C VAL A 231 -12.37 9.99 14.32
N ASN A 232 -12.69 9.69 15.59
CA ASN A 232 -13.78 8.76 15.91
C ASN A 232 -15.14 9.29 15.46
N LYS A 233 -15.38 10.59 15.63
CA LYS A 233 -16.59 11.25 15.12
C LYS A 233 -16.68 11.14 13.59
N LEU A 234 -15.59 11.45 12.87
CA LEU A 234 -15.51 11.34 11.41
C LEU A 234 -15.75 9.92 10.93
N LYS A 235 -15.20 8.90 11.62
CA LYS A 235 -15.46 7.48 11.31
C LYS A 235 -16.95 7.14 11.46
N THR A 236 -17.60 7.57 12.54
CA THR A 236 -19.04 7.34 12.73
C THR A 236 -19.88 8.05 11.67
N GLU A 237 -19.54 9.31 11.32
CA GLU A 237 -20.22 10.05 10.25
C GLU A 237 -20.05 9.37 8.89
N ALA A 238 -18.83 8.89 8.58
CA ALA A 238 -18.53 8.14 7.38
C ALA A 238 -19.34 6.83 7.31
N SER A 239 -19.35 6.03 8.39
CA SER A 239 -20.11 4.78 8.46
C SER A 239 -21.62 5.01 8.28
N ASN A 240 -22.18 6.02 8.95
CA ASN A 240 -23.60 6.37 8.81
C ASN A 240 -23.94 6.79 7.37
N PHE A 241 -23.04 7.54 6.73
CA PHE A 241 -23.21 7.92 5.32
C PHE A 241 -23.15 6.71 4.39
N VAL A 242 -22.20 5.80 4.60
CA VAL A 242 -22.08 4.56 3.82
C VAL A 242 -23.34 3.70 3.92
N GLU A 243 -23.89 3.50 5.12
CA GLU A 243 -25.14 2.73 5.30
C GLU A 243 -26.34 3.39 4.62
N LYS A 244 -26.42 4.73 4.64
CA LYS A 244 -27.43 5.47 3.87
C LYS A 244 -27.31 5.20 2.37
N VAL A 245 -26.10 5.27 1.82
CA VAL A 245 -25.87 5.00 0.38
C VAL A 245 -26.14 3.54 0.03
N LYS A 246 -25.80 2.58 0.89
CA LYS A 246 -26.16 1.16 0.71
C LYS A 246 -27.66 0.95 0.57
N THR A 247 -28.44 1.70 1.34
CA THR A 247 -29.91 1.66 1.25
C THR A 247 -30.37 2.13 -0.14
N GLU A 248 -29.80 3.23 -0.65
CA GLU A 248 -30.07 3.69 -2.02
C GLU A 248 -29.64 2.68 -3.09
N LEU A 249 -28.46 2.07 -2.93
CA LEU A 249 -27.95 1.04 -3.85
C LEU A 249 -28.93 -0.13 -4.00
N LEU A 250 -29.56 -0.57 -2.91
CA LEU A 250 -30.57 -1.61 -2.92
C LEU A 250 -31.89 -1.16 -3.58
N LEU A 251 -32.24 0.13 -3.44
CA LEU A 251 -33.49 0.69 -3.97
C LEU A 251 -33.44 0.94 -5.48
N ILE A 252 -32.36 1.54 -5.97
CA ILE A 252 -32.27 1.99 -7.37
C ILE A 252 -31.25 1.22 -8.21
N GLY A 253 -30.47 0.32 -7.63
CA GLY A 253 -29.45 -0.45 -8.35
C GLY A 253 -28.11 0.30 -8.52
N ALA A 254 -27.03 -0.47 -8.56
CA ALA A 254 -25.66 0.05 -8.58
C ALA A 254 -25.31 0.87 -9.83
N GLU A 255 -26.00 0.63 -10.95
CA GLU A 255 -25.78 1.38 -12.18
C GLU A 255 -26.39 2.79 -12.17
N ASN A 256 -27.20 3.12 -11.13
CA ASN A 256 -27.87 4.40 -10.97
C ASN A 256 -27.36 5.21 -9.76
N VAL A 257 -26.36 4.70 -9.05
CA VAL A 257 -25.64 5.41 -7.99
C VAL A 257 -24.28 5.80 -8.52
N PHE A 258 -24.00 7.10 -8.51
CA PHE A 258 -22.83 7.70 -9.13
C PHE A 258 -21.98 8.45 -8.11
N ASN A 259 -20.68 8.48 -8.36
CA ASN A 259 -19.73 9.32 -7.67
C ASN A 259 -19.02 10.21 -8.70
N SER A 260 -18.81 11.47 -8.33
CA SER A 260 -18.04 12.43 -9.09
C SER A 260 -17.22 13.28 -8.13
N ASP A 261 -16.00 13.60 -8.54
CA ASP A 261 -15.12 14.52 -7.83
C ASP A 261 -14.12 15.15 -8.81
N GLN A 262 -13.46 16.22 -8.38
CA GLN A 262 -12.48 16.97 -9.15
C GLN A 262 -11.07 16.56 -8.74
N SER A 263 -10.18 16.44 -9.71
CA SER A 263 -8.76 16.29 -9.41
C SER A 263 -7.89 17.14 -10.32
N GLY A 264 -6.97 17.87 -9.69
CA GLY A 264 -5.92 18.61 -10.38
C GLY A 264 -4.82 17.66 -10.87
N PHE A 265 -4.38 17.91 -12.09
CA PHE A 265 -3.27 17.25 -12.77
C PHE A 265 -2.24 18.32 -13.12
N ASN A 266 -1.03 18.17 -12.61
CA ASN A 266 0.10 18.95 -13.09
C ASN A 266 0.27 18.68 -14.59
N LEU A 267 0.66 19.69 -15.36
CA LEU A 267 0.87 19.50 -16.80
C LEU A 267 1.93 18.44 -17.04
N GLU A 268 2.91 18.34 -16.14
CA GLU A 268 3.97 17.35 -16.17
C GLU A 268 3.99 16.47 -14.91
N MET A 269 4.06 15.16 -15.10
CA MET A 269 4.05 14.16 -14.04
C MET A 269 4.92 12.96 -14.44
N HIS A 270 5.79 12.52 -13.53
CA HIS A 270 6.69 11.38 -13.73
C HIS A 270 6.53 10.33 -12.65
N THR A 271 6.99 9.11 -12.91
CA THR A 271 7.17 8.10 -11.87
C THR A 271 8.27 8.53 -10.89
N GLY A 272 8.06 8.28 -9.60
CA GLY A 272 9.01 8.68 -8.55
C GLY A 272 10.22 7.75 -8.40
N ARG A 273 10.42 6.79 -9.31
CA ARG A 273 11.46 5.76 -9.21
C ARG A 273 12.01 5.43 -10.59
N THR A 274 13.31 5.23 -10.69
CA THR A 274 14.00 4.79 -11.91
C THR A 274 15.14 3.85 -11.56
N LEU A 275 15.60 3.05 -12.53
CA LEU A 275 16.78 2.22 -12.38
C LEU A 275 18.04 3.09 -12.45
N SER A 276 18.99 2.86 -11.53
CA SER A 276 20.28 3.53 -11.54
C SER A 276 21.38 2.65 -10.96
N PHE A 277 22.63 3.04 -11.18
CA PHE A 277 23.79 2.30 -10.68
C PHE A 277 23.83 2.28 -9.14
N ARG A 278 24.18 1.12 -8.58
CA ARG A 278 24.31 0.92 -7.13
C ARG A 278 25.31 1.93 -6.55
N GLY A 279 24.95 2.56 -5.43
CA GLY A 279 25.78 3.55 -4.74
C GLY A 279 25.57 5.00 -5.18
N LYS A 280 24.78 5.28 -6.22
CA LYS A 280 24.46 6.65 -6.62
C LYS A 280 23.50 7.29 -5.62
N GLN A 281 23.98 8.30 -4.89
CA GLN A 281 23.22 8.96 -3.81
C GLN A 281 22.16 9.96 -4.31
N LYS A 282 22.36 10.54 -5.49
CA LYS A 282 21.44 11.50 -6.12
C LYS A 282 20.99 10.97 -7.47
N ILE A 283 19.67 10.90 -7.67
CA ILE A 283 19.04 10.49 -8.92
C ILE A 283 18.37 11.72 -9.53
N GLU A 284 18.71 12.02 -10.76
CA GLU A 284 18.16 13.13 -11.54
C GLU A 284 17.45 12.55 -12.77
N THR A 285 16.29 13.11 -13.13
CA THR A 285 15.46 12.67 -14.25
C THR A 285 15.12 13.86 -15.15
N LEU A 286 15.03 13.62 -16.46
CA LEU A 286 14.66 14.65 -17.43
C LEU A 286 13.18 15.04 -17.27
N THR A 287 12.88 16.30 -17.54
CA THR A 287 11.53 16.88 -17.59
C THR A 287 11.47 17.81 -18.82
N GLN A 288 10.32 17.88 -19.49
CA GLN A 288 10.03 18.79 -20.60
C GLN A 288 10.05 20.25 -20.13
N SER A 289 9.52 20.56 -18.94
CA SER A 289 9.57 21.90 -18.36
C SER A 289 9.30 21.93 -16.85
N ILE A 290 10.22 22.54 -16.11
CA ILE A 290 10.08 22.78 -14.66
C ILE A 290 8.83 23.64 -14.35
N SER A 291 8.46 24.59 -15.22
CA SER A 291 7.26 25.40 -15.01
C SER A 291 5.97 24.60 -15.25
N SER A 292 6.00 23.58 -16.13
CA SER A 292 4.86 22.66 -16.33
C SER A 292 4.61 21.77 -15.11
N MET A 293 5.57 21.65 -14.20
CA MET A 293 5.37 20.99 -12.91
C MET A 293 4.53 21.83 -11.93
N THR A 294 4.37 23.15 -12.15
CA THR A 294 3.59 24.03 -11.25
C THR A 294 2.24 24.43 -11.80
N HIS A 295 2.07 24.39 -13.13
CA HIS A 295 0.77 24.58 -13.78
C HIS A 295 -0.05 23.30 -13.80
N SER A 296 -1.38 23.44 -13.73
CA SER A 296 -2.30 22.30 -13.67
C SER A 296 -3.58 22.54 -14.45
N TYR A 297 -4.20 21.46 -14.90
CA TYR A 297 -5.59 21.43 -15.34
C TYR A 297 -6.39 20.52 -14.41
N THR A 298 -7.72 20.60 -14.47
CA THR A 298 -8.59 19.76 -13.63
C THR A 298 -9.43 18.84 -14.51
N ILE A 299 -9.67 17.61 -14.06
CA ILE A 299 -10.71 16.76 -14.65
C ILE A 299 -11.81 16.47 -13.62
N GLN A 300 -13.01 16.14 -14.10
CA GLN A 300 -14.11 15.67 -13.27
C GLN A 300 -14.81 14.45 -13.91
N PRO A 301 -14.36 13.22 -13.61
CA PRO A 301 -14.99 11.99 -14.08
C PRO A 301 -16.25 11.66 -13.28
N ILE A 302 -17.11 10.83 -13.85
CA ILE A 302 -18.29 10.25 -13.18
C ILE A 302 -18.18 8.73 -13.26
N ILE A 303 -18.24 8.05 -12.12
CA ILE A 303 -18.23 6.59 -12.05
C ILE A 303 -19.50 6.08 -11.39
N SER A 304 -20.10 5.01 -11.92
CA SER A 304 -21.22 4.32 -11.28
C SER A 304 -20.72 3.27 -10.29
N ALA A 305 -21.55 2.88 -9.32
CA ALA A 305 -21.26 1.77 -8.42
C ALA A 305 -21.22 0.41 -9.14
N SER A 306 -21.82 0.31 -10.32
CA SER A 306 -21.64 -0.82 -11.24
C SER A 306 -20.29 -0.82 -11.96
N GLY A 307 -19.43 0.17 -11.73
CA GLY A 307 -18.09 0.27 -12.31
C GLY A 307 -18.00 0.92 -13.68
N SER A 308 -19.08 1.52 -14.18
CA SER A 308 -19.07 2.20 -15.47
C SER A 308 -18.50 3.60 -15.32
N LEU A 309 -17.56 3.97 -16.20
CA LEU A 309 -17.06 5.33 -16.34
C LEU A 309 -17.90 6.07 -17.38
N LEU A 310 -18.64 7.09 -16.96
CA LEU A 310 -19.57 7.83 -17.80
C LEU A 310 -18.83 8.86 -18.67
N SER A 311 -19.31 9.01 -19.90
CA SER A 311 -18.83 10.04 -20.84
C SER A 311 -19.91 11.12 -21.00
N PRO A 312 -19.55 12.39 -21.26
CA PRO A 312 -18.18 12.87 -21.46
C PRO A 312 -17.44 13.15 -20.13
N LEU A 313 -16.11 13.10 -20.17
CA LEU A 313 -15.25 13.62 -19.11
C LEU A 313 -15.19 15.15 -19.19
N LEU A 314 -15.37 15.84 -18.07
CA LEU A 314 -15.10 17.27 -18.01
C LEU A 314 -13.61 17.54 -17.81
N ILE A 315 -13.06 18.47 -18.58
CA ILE A 315 -11.69 18.98 -18.47
C ILE A 315 -11.75 20.50 -18.32
N ILE A 316 -11.10 21.04 -17.29
CA ILE A 316 -10.96 22.48 -17.07
C ILE A 316 -9.53 22.89 -17.33
N LEU A 317 -9.35 23.76 -18.32
CA LEU A 317 -8.05 24.27 -18.74
C LEU A 317 -7.83 25.68 -18.18
N GLN A 318 -6.59 25.96 -17.79
CA GLN A 318 -6.22 27.30 -17.33
C GLN A 318 -6.05 28.26 -18.53
N GLU A 319 -6.80 29.35 -18.53
CA GLU A 319 -6.71 30.44 -19.52
C GLU A 319 -6.59 31.79 -18.80
N LYS A 320 -5.74 32.70 -19.29
CA LYS A 320 -5.46 33.98 -18.62
C LYS A 320 -6.72 34.80 -18.31
N ASP A 321 -7.66 34.84 -19.25
CA ASP A 321 -8.93 35.58 -19.14
C ASP A 321 -10.13 34.66 -18.88
N GLY A 322 -9.87 33.38 -18.62
CA GLY A 322 -10.91 32.39 -18.28
C GLY A 322 -11.85 32.06 -19.44
N LYS A 323 -11.42 32.37 -20.66
CA LYS A 323 -12.15 32.13 -21.90
C LYS A 323 -11.18 31.64 -22.97
N PHE A 324 -11.66 30.79 -23.85
CA PHE A 324 -10.96 30.50 -25.09
C PHE A 324 -11.14 31.68 -26.04
N GLY A 325 -10.02 32.24 -26.54
CA GLY A 325 -10.07 33.24 -27.60
C GLY A 325 -10.63 32.65 -28.90
N PRO A 326 -11.13 33.46 -29.85
CA PRO A 326 -11.78 32.95 -31.08
C PRO A 326 -10.91 31.97 -31.89
N GLN A 327 -9.61 32.26 -32.02
CA GLN A 327 -8.67 31.36 -32.71
C GLN A 327 -8.41 30.08 -31.92
N VAL A 328 -8.40 30.14 -30.59
CA VAL A 328 -8.27 28.95 -29.75
C VAL A 328 -9.50 28.06 -29.89
N GLU A 329 -10.70 28.66 -29.85
CA GLU A 329 -11.98 27.95 -29.98
C GLU A 329 -12.10 27.22 -31.33
N GLN A 330 -11.66 27.86 -32.41
CA GLN A 330 -11.66 27.30 -33.78
C GLN A 330 -10.68 26.12 -33.93
N ASN A 331 -9.52 26.20 -33.28
CA ASN A 331 -8.47 25.18 -33.39
C ASN A 331 -8.51 24.15 -32.25
N LEU A 332 -9.50 24.23 -31.36
CA LEU A 332 -9.59 23.35 -30.20
C LEU A 332 -9.87 21.92 -30.65
N PHE A 333 -9.07 20.96 -30.17
CA PHE A 333 -9.36 19.55 -30.38
C PHE A 333 -10.67 19.19 -29.67
N ARG A 334 -11.59 18.54 -30.39
CA ARG A 334 -12.89 18.10 -29.87
C ARG A 334 -13.07 16.61 -30.09
N ALA A 335 -13.55 15.94 -29.07
CA ALA A 335 -13.90 14.53 -29.12
C ALA A 335 -15.18 14.29 -28.34
N ASP A 336 -16.01 13.34 -28.79
CA ASP A 336 -17.35 13.10 -28.25
C ASP A 336 -17.35 12.70 -26.77
N ASN A 337 -16.25 12.15 -26.27
CA ASN A 337 -16.14 11.65 -24.91
C ASN A 337 -15.52 12.65 -23.92
N VAL A 338 -15.26 13.89 -24.33
CA VAL A 338 -14.72 14.94 -23.45
C VAL A 338 -15.37 16.28 -23.70
N VAL A 339 -15.50 17.08 -22.64
CA VAL A 339 -15.92 18.48 -22.71
C VAL A 339 -14.84 19.32 -22.06
N ALA A 340 -14.18 20.16 -22.85
CA ALA A 340 -13.14 21.06 -22.38
C ALA A 340 -13.71 22.47 -22.16
N LEU A 341 -13.53 23.02 -20.96
CA LEU A 341 -13.95 24.38 -20.59
C LEU A 341 -12.76 25.19 -20.05
N PRO A 342 -12.72 26.51 -20.24
CA PRO A 342 -11.66 27.36 -19.71
C PRO A 342 -11.99 27.89 -18.30
N SER A 343 -10.94 28.18 -17.51
CA SER A 343 -11.06 28.99 -16.29
C SER A 343 -9.76 29.74 -15.98
N ASN A 344 -9.83 30.82 -15.18
CA ASN A 344 -8.63 31.63 -14.83
C ASN A 344 -7.53 30.83 -14.13
N SER A 345 -7.92 29.82 -13.36
CA SER A 345 -7.03 29.06 -12.47
C SER A 345 -6.83 27.61 -12.89
N GLY A 346 -7.53 27.15 -13.94
CA GLY A 346 -7.61 25.72 -14.27
C GLY A 346 -8.45 24.90 -13.27
N LYS A 347 -9.09 25.55 -12.28
CA LYS A 347 -9.98 24.93 -11.29
C LYS A 347 -11.45 25.22 -11.62
N MET A 348 -12.36 24.42 -11.09
CA MET A 348 -13.80 24.70 -11.25
C MET A 348 -14.25 25.86 -10.36
N THR A 349 -15.26 26.56 -10.87
CA THR A 349 -16.05 27.55 -10.15
C THR A 349 -17.46 27.01 -9.99
N THR A 350 -18.28 27.61 -9.11
CA THR A 350 -19.69 27.23 -8.95
C THR A 350 -20.47 27.25 -10.28
N ASN A 351 -20.18 28.19 -11.17
CA ASN A 351 -20.82 28.24 -12.48
C ASN A 351 -20.41 27.06 -13.37
N LEU A 352 -19.13 26.67 -13.34
CA LEU A 352 -18.65 25.48 -14.06
C LEU A 352 -19.27 24.19 -13.50
N VAL A 353 -19.53 24.11 -12.19
CA VAL A 353 -20.27 22.98 -11.59
C VAL A 353 -21.69 22.91 -12.15
N LYS A 354 -22.38 24.05 -12.28
CA LYS A 354 -23.72 24.07 -12.90
C LYS A 354 -23.68 23.61 -14.35
N THR A 355 -22.73 24.12 -15.13
CA THR A 355 -22.53 23.71 -16.53
C THR A 355 -22.22 22.21 -16.62
N TRP A 356 -21.37 21.68 -15.75
CA TRP A 356 -21.10 20.25 -15.67
C TRP A 356 -22.35 19.45 -15.34
N PHE A 357 -23.11 19.85 -14.32
CA PHE A 357 -24.31 19.14 -13.93
C PHE A 357 -25.31 19.08 -15.08
N THR A 358 -25.60 20.21 -15.73
CA THR A 358 -26.58 20.29 -16.81
C THR A 358 -26.13 19.63 -18.11
N ASN A 359 -24.87 19.81 -18.52
CA ASN A 359 -24.41 19.40 -19.85
C ASN A 359 -23.67 18.05 -19.85
N VAL A 360 -23.20 17.58 -18.69
CA VAL A 360 -22.41 16.36 -18.57
C VAL A 360 -23.13 15.30 -17.75
N TYR A 361 -23.57 15.62 -16.53
CA TYR A 361 -24.21 14.63 -15.66
C TYR A 361 -25.66 14.32 -16.08
N LEU A 362 -26.52 15.34 -16.21
CA LEU A 362 -27.94 15.16 -16.52
C LEU A 362 -28.21 14.34 -17.79
N PRO A 363 -27.50 14.53 -18.92
CA PRO A 363 -27.77 13.75 -20.13
C PRO A 363 -27.47 12.25 -19.96
N ASN A 364 -26.58 11.89 -19.02
CA ASN A 364 -26.06 10.53 -18.86
C ASN A 364 -26.63 9.78 -17.65
N CYS A 365 -27.36 10.44 -16.75
CA CYS A 365 -28.03 9.77 -15.64
C CYS A 365 -29.42 9.24 -16.05
N LYS A 366 -29.88 8.17 -15.39
CA LYS A 366 -31.24 7.64 -15.57
C LYS A 366 -32.28 8.48 -14.83
N ASN A 367 -33.56 8.17 -15.04
CA ASN A 367 -34.69 8.88 -14.44
C ASN A 367 -34.64 8.91 -12.91
N ASN A 368 -34.22 7.82 -12.26
CA ASN A 368 -33.98 7.77 -10.82
C ASN A 368 -32.49 7.55 -10.61
N SER A 369 -31.80 8.53 -10.04
CA SER A 369 -30.34 8.45 -9.84
C SER A 369 -29.92 9.07 -8.51
N VAL A 370 -28.84 8.55 -7.95
CA VAL A 370 -28.18 9.13 -6.76
C VAL A 370 -26.79 9.58 -7.15
N LEU A 371 -26.41 10.81 -6.76
CA LEU A 371 -25.09 11.38 -7.02
C LEU A 371 -24.40 11.72 -5.71
N LEU A 372 -23.23 11.12 -5.48
CA LEU A 372 -22.36 11.40 -4.34
C LEU A 372 -21.34 12.48 -4.72
N LEU A 373 -21.31 13.58 -3.97
CA LEU A 373 -20.38 14.70 -4.12
C LEU A 373 -19.70 15.03 -2.80
N ASP A 374 -18.55 15.71 -2.87
CA ASP A 374 -17.83 16.19 -1.70
C ASP A 374 -18.58 17.34 -0.98
N SER A 375 -18.09 17.72 0.19
CA SER A 375 -18.66 18.82 0.98
C SER A 375 -18.16 20.20 0.56
N TRP A 376 -17.56 20.36 -0.62
CA TRP A 376 -17.05 21.66 -1.03
C TRP A 376 -18.20 22.63 -1.31
N SER A 377 -18.09 23.84 -0.78
CA SER A 377 -19.16 24.85 -0.88
C SER A 377 -19.49 25.28 -2.32
N GLY A 378 -18.56 25.10 -3.26
CA GLY A 378 -18.81 25.33 -4.69
C GLY A 378 -19.67 24.26 -5.36
N GLN A 379 -19.79 23.08 -4.75
CA GLN A 379 -20.67 21.96 -5.13
C GLN A 379 -21.86 21.83 -4.16
N ASN A 380 -22.40 22.97 -3.70
CA ASN A 380 -23.49 22.97 -2.73
C ASN A 380 -24.73 22.23 -3.28
N SER A 381 -25.10 21.11 -2.65
CA SER A 381 -26.23 20.27 -3.06
C SER A 381 -27.52 21.08 -3.18
N LYS A 382 -27.74 22.09 -2.31
CA LYS A 382 -28.92 22.95 -2.36
C LYS A 382 -29.04 23.73 -3.67
N GLN A 383 -27.92 24.12 -4.28
CA GLN A 383 -27.95 24.84 -5.56
C GLN A 383 -28.24 23.90 -6.72
N LEU A 384 -27.70 22.68 -6.67
CA LEU A 384 -27.92 21.67 -7.72
C LEU A 384 -29.32 21.07 -7.65
N GLU A 385 -29.85 20.85 -6.46
CA GLU A 385 -31.21 20.36 -6.20
C GLU A 385 -32.30 21.31 -6.74
N THR A 386 -32.01 22.62 -6.80
CA THR A 386 -32.95 23.62 -7.35
C THR A 386 -32.89 23.73 -8.88
N MET A 387 -31.96 23.05 -9.55
CA MET A 387 -31.86 23.12 -11.01
C MET A 387 -32.90 22.24 -11.68
N ASP A 388 -33.31 22.63 -12.90
CA ASP A 388 -34.19 21.81 -13.72
C ASP A 388 -33.50 20.47 -14.03
N THR A 389 -34.08 19.39 -13.53
CA THR A 389 -33.59 18.03 -13.71
C THR A 389 -34.15 17.35 -14.95
N LEU A 390 -34.86 18.09 -15.82
CA LEU A 390 -35.53 17.54 -17.01
C LEU A 390 -36.51 16.42 -16.64
N SER A 391 -37.28 16.64 -15.57
CA SER A 391 -38.21 15.66 -14.97
C SER A 391 -37.55 14.39 -14.39
N LYS A 392 -36.22 14.36 -14.23
CA LYS A 392 -35.51 13.26 -13.55
C LYS A 392 -35.53 13.44 -12.04
N ASN A 393 -35.70 12.36 -11.31
CA ASN A 393 -35.58 12.29 -9.87
C ASN A 393 -34.11 12.02 -9.49
N ILE A 394 -33.41 13.08 -9.11
CA ILE A 394 -31.99 13.03 -8.79
C ILE A 394 -31.80 13.37 -7.32
N LYS A 395 -31.24 12.42 -6.58
CA LYS A 395 -30.90 12.59 -5.17
C LYS A 395 -29.42 12.87 -5.03
N ILE A 396 -29.07 14.05 -4.54
CA ILE A 396 -27.67 14.41 -4.29
C ILE A 396 -27.36 14.11 -2.82
N LEU A 397 -26.28 13.36 -2.58
CA LEU A 397 -25.81 13.03 -1.24
C LEU A 397 -24.41 13.61 -1.04
N THR A 398 -24.30 14.52 -0.08
CA THR A 398 -23.02 15.16 0.26
C THR A 398 -22.25 14.32 1.26
N ILE A 399 -21.03 13.94 0.88
CA ILE A 399 -20.10 13.21 1.73
C ILE A 399 -19.65 14.11 2.88
N PRO A 400 -19.62 13.61 4.13
CA PRO A 400 -19.21 14.40 5.29
C PRO A 400 -17.80 14.99 5.14
N ALA A 401 -17.63 16.24 5.54
CA ALA A 401 -16.35 16.93 5.47
C ALA A 401 -15.26 16.17 6.26
N GLY A 402 -14.08 16.02 5.67
CA GLY A 402 -12.95 15.31 6.29
C GLY A 402 -13.03 13.78 6.22
N THR A 403 -14.00 13.22 5.49
CA THR A 403 -14.14 11.77 5.28
C THR A 403 -13.81 11.30 3.87
N THR A 404 -13.47 12.23 2.96
CA THR A 404 -13.19 11.96 1.54
C THR A 404 -12.16 10.84 1.35
N GLY A 405 -11.01 10.89 2.03
CA GLY A 405 -9.98 9.84 1.94
C GLY A 405 -10.40 8.47 2.49
N MET A 406 -11.56 8.38 3.17
CA MET A 406 -12.11 7.15 3.72
C MET A 406 -13.19 6.56 2.82
N ILE A 407 -14.07 7.41 2.28
CA ILE A 407 -15.32 6.95 1.66
C ILE A 407 -15.63 7.58 0.31
N GLN A 408 -14.78 8.43 -0.28
CA GLN A 408 -14.99 8.94 -1.65
C GLN A 408 -14.35 7.97 -2.66
N PRO A 409 -15.11 7.26 -3.51
CA PRO A 409 -14.55 6.24 -4.40
C PRO A 409 -13.41 6.75 -5.31
N LEU A 410 -13.57 7.93 -5.91
CA LEU A 410 -12.54 8.52 -6.76
C LEU A 410 -11.24 8.84 -6.01
N ASP A 411 -11.30 9.36 -4.78
CA ASP A 411 -10.10 9.65 -3.98
C ASP A 411 -9.47 8.41 -3.34
N VAL A 412 -10.29 7.48 -2.86
CA VAL A 412 -9.83 6.24 -2.24
C VAL A 412 -9.04 5.38 -3.23
N PHE A 413 -9.39 5.41 -4.52
CA PHE A 413 -8.71 4.57 -5.52
C PHE A 413 -8.67 5.13 -6.95
N GLY A 414 -9.76 5.71 -7.45
CA GLY A 414 -9.90 6.05 -8.88
C GLY A 414 -8.82 6.98 -9.45
N PHE A 415 -8.56 8.12 -8.80
CA PHE A 415 -7.60 9.12 -9.29
C PHE A 415 -6.16 8.62 -9.27
N ARG A 416 -5.81 7.74 -8.33
CA ARG A 416 -4.47 7.15 -8.25
C ARG A 416 -4.13 6.38 -9.52
N ILE A 417 -5.07 5.57 -10.01
CA ILE A 417 -4.92 4.81 -11.25
C ILE A 417 -4.75 5.76 -12.45
N TRP A 418 -5.58 6.80 -12.51
CA TRP A 418 -5.54 7.79 -13.59
C TRP A 418 -4.20 8.53 -13.67
N LYS A 419 -3.71 8.99 -12.51
CA LYS A 419 -2.43 9.70 -12.41
C LYS A 419 -1.26 8.78 -12.77
N ASN A 420 -1.27 7.53 -12.32
CA ASN A 420 -0.23 6.57 -12.68
C ASN A 420 -0.21 6.28 -14.18
N TYR A 421 -1.36 6.17 -14.82
CA TYR A 421 -1.45 5.98 -16.26
C TYR A 421 -0.81 7.13 -17.05
N ILE A 422 -1.09 8.38 -16.66
CA ILE A 422 -0.50 9.57 -17.28
C ILE A 422 1.02 9.61 -17.04
N LYS A 423 1.48 9.35 -15.81
CA LYS A 423 2.91 9.30 -15.48
C LYS A 423 3.65 8.33 -16.40
N HIS A 424 3.13 7.10 -16.55
CA HIS A 424 3.73 6.10 -17.43
C HIS A 424 3.74 6.53 -18.90
N PHE A 425 2.64 7.09 -19.40
CA PHE A 425 2.58 7.58 -20.78
C PHE A 425 3.59 8.73 -21.03
N SER A 426 3.70 9.69 -20.11
CA SER A 426 4.67 10.79 -20.17
C SER A 426 6.11 10.29 -20.11
N ASP A 427 6.39 9.32 -19.23
CA ASP A 427 7.72 8.71 -19.10
C ASP A 427 8.14 8.00 -20.40
N MET A 428 7.21 7.35 -21.11
CA MET A 428 7.49 6.76 -22.43
C MET A 428 7.82 7.82 -23.48
N ILE A 429 7.15 8.97 -23.44
CA ILE A 429 7.44 10.08 -24.36
C ILE A 429 8.86 10.60 -24.18
N LEU A 430 9.28 10.79 -22.93
CA LEU A 430 10.64 11.20 -22.61
C LEU A 430 11.67 10.11 -22.93
N LEU A 431 11.39 8.86 -22.56
CA LEU A 431 12.33 7.75 -22.72
C LEU A 431 12.70 7.52 -24.19
N TYR A 432 11.73 7.61 -25.08
CA TYR A 432 11.93 7.41 -26.52
C TYR A 432 12.13 8.72 -27.29
N ASN A 433 12.25 9.85 -26.60
CA ASN A 433 12.52 11.17 -27.16
C ASN A 433 11.56 11.56 -28.30
N TYR A 434 10.25 11.34 -28.09
CA TYR A 434 9.25 11.76 -29.07
C TYR A 434 9.05 13.28 -29.03
N ASP A 435 9.03 13.91 -30.21
CA ASP A 435 8.79 15.35 -30.37
C ASP A 435 7.29 15.68 -30.18
N VAL A 436 6.84 15.63 -28.94
CA VAL A 436 5.48 16.01 -28.55
C VAL A 436 5.47 16.69 -27.19
N ASN A 437 4.88 17.88 -27.14
CA ASN A 437 4.65 18.58 -25.89
C ASN A 437 3.24 18.27 -25.38
N LEU A 438 3.14 17.42 -24.34
CA LEU A 438 1.85 17.01 -23.77
C LEU A 438 1.13 18.13 -23.02
N HIS A 439 1.82 19.22 -22.70
CA HIS A 439 1.28 20.36 -21.96
C HIS A 439 0.50 21.32 -22.86
N LEU A 440 0.57 21.13 -24.19
CA LEU A 440 -0.24 21.93 -25.12
C LEU A 440 -1.72 21.56 -24.97
N ARG A 441 -2.59 22.57 -25.00
CA ARG A 441 -4.03 22.46 -24.82
C ARG A 441 -4.67 21.28 -25.55
N ASN A 442 -4.46 21.19 -26.86
CA ASN A 442 -5.02 20.13 -27.69
C ASN A 442 -4.47 18.75 -27.33
N ASN A 443 -3.19 18.69 -26.94
CA ASN A 443 -2.56 17.43 -26.53
C ASN A 443 -3.08 16.96 -25.17
N ILE A 444 -3.37 17.87 -24.23
CA ILE A 444 -4.05 17.55 -22.97
C ILE A 444 -5.43 16.95 -23.24
N ILE A 445 -6.25 17.63 -24.04
CA ILE A 445 -7.62 17.17 -24.35
C ILE A 445 -7.56 15.81 -25.06
N LYS A 446 -6.66 15.66 -26.04
CA LYS A 446 -6.46 14.41 -26.79
C LYS A 446 -6.01 13.26 -25.88
N LEU A 447 -5.04 13.51 -25.00
CA LEU A 447 -4.54 12.53 -24.06
C LEU A 447 -5.64 12.08 -23.09
N GLN A 448 -6.34 13.03 -22.46
CA GLN A 448 -7.42 12.71 -21.54
C GLN A 448 -8.60 12.01 -22.24
N SER A 449 -8.91 12.38 -23.48
CA SER A 449 -9.90 11.66 -24.29
C SER A 449 -9.49 10.21 -24.55
N LEU A 450 -8.24 9.95 -24.90
CA LEU A 450 -7.74 8.59 -25.12
C LEU A 450 -7.71 7.77 -23.82
N ILE A 451 -7.26 8.36 -22.70
CA ILE A 451 -7.23 7.68 -21.39
C ILE A 451 -8.64 7.35 -20.91
N HIS A 452 -9.56 8.32 -20.99
CA HIS A 452 -10.96 8.11 -20.67
C HIS A 452 -11.55 6.98 -21.51
N ASN A 453 -11.27 6.97 -22.82
CA ASN A 453 -11.65 5.87 -23.69
C ASN A 453 -11.07 4.53 -23.21
N GLN A 454 -9.77 4.44 -22.89
CA GLN A 454 -9.16 3.20 -22.42
C GLN A 454 -9.84 2.71 -21.13
N PHE A 455 -10.10 3.61 -20.18
CA PHE A 455 -10.75 3.30 -18.90
C PHE A 455 -12.23 2.96 -19.03
N SER A 456 -12.90 3.44 -20.08
CA SER A 456 -14.27 3.02 -20.41
C SER A 456 -14.36 1.61 -21.01
N SER A 457 -13.23 0.93 -21.29
CA SER A 457 -13.25 -0.46 -21.77
C SER A 457 -13.91 -1.40 -20.76
N PRO A 458 -14.70 -2.41 -21.21
CA PRO A 458 -15.24 -3.45 -20.33
C PRO A 458 -14.19 -4.11 -19.42
N ARG A 459 -12.92 -4.12 -19.85
CA ARG A 459 -11.78 -4.63 -19.09
C ARG A 459 -11.65 -4.03 -17.68
N PHE A 460 -11.96 -2.73 -17.54
CA PHE A 460 -11.72 -1.98 -16.31
C PHE A 460 -13.01 -1.68 -15.53
N ILE A 461 -14.13 -2.32 -15.86
CA ILE A 461 -15.37 -2.18 -15.07
C ILE A 461 -15.13 -2.57 -13.60
N ASN A 462 -14.45 -3.70 -13.37
CA ASN A 462 -14.18 -4.19 -12.02
C ASN A 462 -13.21 -3.28 -11.25
N LEU A 463 -12.39 -2.49 -11.94
CA LEU A 463 -11.49 -1.50 -11.33
C LEU A 463 -12.29 -0.41 -10.62
N PHE A 464 -13.30 0.15 -11.29
CA PHE A 464 -14.15 1.16 -10.67
C PHE A 464 -15.12 0.52 -9.67
N LYS A 465 -15.62 -0.70 -9.88
CA LYS A 465 -16.34 -1.41 -8.80
C LYS A 465 -15.47 -1.55 -7.55
N TYR A 466 -14.17 -1.80 -7.71
CA TYR A 466 -13.25 -1.94 -6.60
C TYR A 466 -13.08 -0.65 -5.81
N SER A 467 -13.12 0.53 -6.46
CA SER A 467 -13.13 1.79 -5.72
C SER A 467 -14.34 1.94 -4.81
N TRP A 468 -15.52 1.50 -5.25
CA TRP A 468 -16.73 1.50 -4.42
C TRP A 468 -16.69 0.47 -3.29
N TYR A 469 -16.15 -0.73 -3.55
CA TYR A 469 -15.90 -1.74 -2.52
C TYR A 469 -14.91 -1.24 -1.45
N LYS A 470 -13.78 -0.65 -1.88
CA LYS A 470 -12.75 -0.14 -0.97
C LYS A 470 -13.25 1.03 -0.10
N SER A 471 -14.19 1.83 -0.62
CA SER A 471 -14.90 2.86 0.15
C SER A 471 -16.03 2.32 1.06
N GLY A 472 -16.25 1.01 1.08
CA GLY A 472 -17.20 0.34 1.98
C GLY A 472 -18.66 0.28 1.49
N TYR A 473 -18.96 0.75 0.27
CA TYR A 473 -20.33 0.78 -0.25
C TYR A 473 -20.80 -0.56 -0.80
N LEU A 474 -19.91 -1.32 -1.44
CA LEU A 474 -20.22 -2.67 -1.93
C LEU A 474 -19.79 -3.71 -0.89
N GLN A 475 -20.62 -4.72 -0.68
CA GLN A 475 -20.33 -5.80 0.26
C GLN A 475 -19.36 -6.84 -0.33
N GLU A 476 -19.53 -7.13 -1.62
CA GLU A 476 -18.72 -8.13 -2.31
C GLU A 476 -17.52 -7.50 -3.00
N LYS A 477 -16.34 -8.10 -2.78
CA LYS A 477 -15.12 -7.74 -3.52
C LYS A 477 -15.33 -8.11 -4.99
N PRO A 478 -15.14 -7.17 -5.94
CA PRO A 478 -15.29 -7.49 -7.36
C PRO A 478 -14.26 -8.54 -7.80
N PRO A 479 -14.52 -9.28 -8.90
CA PRO A 479 -13.57 -10.22 -9.47
C PRO A 479 -12.22 -9.55 -9.78
N LYS A 480 -11.16 -10.35 -9.83
CA LYS A 480 -9.83 -9.87 -10.22
C LYS A 480 -9.90 -9.11 -11.55
N PHE A 481 -9.12 -8.03 -11.64
CA PHE A 481 -9.07 -7.15 -12.80
C PHE A 481 -7.63 -6.75 -13.07
N ASP A 482 -7.33 -6.45 -14.32
CA ASP A 482 -6.01 -5.98 -14.71
C ASP A 482 -5.79 -4.55 -14.24
N ASN A 483 -4.62 -4.27 -13.67
CA ASN A 483 -4.19 -2.89 -13.46
C ASN A 483 -3.94 -2.23 -14.83
N PRO A 484 -4.49 -1.04 -15.12
CA PRO A 484 -4.34 -0.41 -16.43
C PRO A 484 -2.89 -0.13 -16.81
N VAL A 485 -2.02 0.13 -15.83
CA VAL A 485 -0.59 0.32 -16.11
C VAL A 485 0.05 -1.00 -16.53
N ASP A 486 -0.22 -2.06 -15.78
CA ASP A 486 0.35 -3.38 -16.05
C ASP A 486 -0.14 -3.89 -17.41
N TYR A 487 -1.44 -3.78 -17.67
CA TYR A 487 -2.01 -4.22 -18.94
C TYR A 487 -1.56 -3.38 -20.13
N CYS A 488 -1.68 -2.04 -20.05
CA CYS A 488 -1.45 -1.18 -21.20
C CYS A 488 0.04 -0.90 -21.45
N PHE A 489 0.91 -0.92 -20.44
CA PHE A 489 2.32 -0.57 -20.62
C PHE A 489 3.27 -1.74 -20.39
N LYS A 490 3.09 -2.52 -19.31
CA LYS A 490 4.03 -3.63 -19.00
C LYS A 490 3.79 -4.87 -19.86
N ASN A 491 2.53 -5.18 -20.15
CA ASN A 491 2.12 -6.30 -21.00
C ASN A 491 1.94 -5.88 -22.47
N CYS A 492 2.61 -4.80 -22.87
CA CYS A 492 2.66 -4.32 -24.24
C CYS A 492 3.73 -5.09 -25.03
N GLU A 493 3.42 -5.49 -26.25
CA GLU A 493 4.44 -6.05 -27.14
C GLU A 493 5.41 -4.96 -27.58
N ALA A 494 6.63 -5.34 -27.96
CA ALA A 494 7.65 -4.37 -28.37
C ALA A 494 7.36 -3.72 -29.74
N ILE A 495 6.57 -4.38 -30.59
CA ILE A 495 6.34 -3.99 -31.98
C ILE A 495 4.87 -3.59 -32.19
N CYS A 496 4.66 -2.49 -32.90
CA CYS A 496 3.35 -1.99 -33.25
C CYS A 496 2.65 -2.88 -34.27
N ALA A 497 1.41 -3.25 -33.97
CA ALA A 497 0.56 -4.12 -34.79
C ALA A 497 0.28 -3.57 -36.21
N SER A 498 0.40 -2.26 -36.43
CA SER A 498 -0.01 -1.61 -37.68
C SER A 498 1.16 -1.13 -38.55
N CYS A 499 2.31 -0.80 -37.96
CA CYS A 499 3.39 -0.13 -38.69
C CYS A 499 4.82 -0.55 -38.29
N ASN A 500 4.97 -1.65 -37.55
CA ASN A 500 6.27 -2.24 -37.15
C ASN A 500 7.22 -1.32 -36.34
N ASN A 501 6.77 -0.12 -35.97
CA ASN A 501 7.47 0.79 -35.06
C ASN A 501 7.44 0.26 -33.61
N VAL A 502 8.26 0.83 -32.74
CA VAL A 502 8.24 0.51 -31.30
C VAL A 502 6.86 0.82 -30.73
N ALA A 503 6.20 -0.20 -30.19
CA ALA A 503 4.95 -0.02 -29.47
C ALA A 503 5.22 0.48 -28.05
N ILE A 504 4.38 1.42 -27.60
CA ILE A 504 4.50 2.04 -26.28
C ILE A 504 3.27 1.80 -25.41
N ILE A 505 2.18 1.31 -26.01
CA ILE A 505 0.92 1.12 -25.32
C ILE A 505 0.08 0.04 -25.99
N LYS A 506 -0.52 -0.84 -25.19
CA LYS A 506 -1.52 -1.82 -25.59
C LYS A 506 -2.92 -1.27 -25.37
N CYS A 507 -3.74 -1.30 -26.40
CA CYS A 507 -5.12 -0.82 -26.32
C CYS A 507 -5.98 -1.73 -25.45
N ALA A 508 -6.70 -1.16 -24.49
CA ALA A 508 -7.62 -1.86 -23.59
C ALA A 508 -8.87 -2.40 -24.29
N TRP A 509 -9.18 -1.93 -25.50
CA TRP A 509 -10.30 -2.39 -26.32
C TRP A 509 -9.86 -3.49 -27.27
N CYS A 510 -9.05 -3.17 -28.28
CA CYS A 510 -8.72 -4.12 -29.35
C CYS A 510 -7.53 -5.04 -29.02
N ALA A 511 -6.89 -4.87 -27.86
CA ALA A 511 -5.70 -5.60 -27.42
C ALA A 511 -4.44 -5.44 -28.30
N ASN A 512 -4.48 -4.59 -29.33
CA ASN A 512 -3.32 -4.33 -30.18
C ASN A 512 -2.27 -3.48 -29.45
N SER A 513 -0.99 -3.81 -29.63
CA SER A 513 0.14 -2.99 -29.23
C SER A 513 0.39 -1.88 -30.28
N LEU A 514 0.45 -0.63 -29.84
CA LEU A 514 0.44 0.56 -30.70
C LEU A 514 1.66 1.44 -30.40
N CYS A 515 2.28 1.97 -31.45
CA CYS A 515 3.27 3.03 -31.32
C CYS A 515 2.58 4.38 -31.07
N ILE A 516 3.36 5.42 -30.76
CA ILE A 516 2.83 6.77 -30.51
C ILE A 516 2.08 7.34 -31.72
N ASN A 517 2.52 7.02 -32.94
CA ASN A 517 1.89 7.50 -34.17
C ASN A 517 0.48 6.96 -34.31
N GLU A 518 0.29 5.66 -34.10
CA GLU A 518 -1.03 5.04 -34.17
C GLU A 518 -1.92 5.46 -32.99
N PHE A 519 -1.40 5.39 -31.76
CA PHE A 519 -2.21 5.65 -30.58
C PHE A 519 -2.57 7.13 -30.43
N PHE A 520 -1.56 8.01 -30.42
CA PHE A 520 -1.72 9.41 -30.06
C PHE A 520 -1.89 10.30 -31.28
N PHE A 521 -0.99 10.27 -32.26
CA PHE A 521 -1.04 11.22 -33.39
C PHE A 521 -2.23 10.95 -34.32
N ALA A 522 -2.45 9.69 -34.71
CA ALA A 522 -3.60 9.26 -35.51
C ALA A 522 -4.91 9.19 -34.70
N TYR A 523 -4.84 9.39 -33.38
CA TYR A 523 -6.00 9.38 -32.46
C TYR A 523 -6.76 8.05 -32.49
N HIS A 524 -6.18 7.02 -31.85
CA HIS A 524 -6.76 5.68 -31.79
C HIS A 524 -7.98 5.60 -30.85
N TYR A 525 -9.14 6.01 -31.35
CA TYR A 525 -10.39 5.93 -30.60
C TYR A 525 -11.13 4.60 -30.88
N CYS A 526 -10.78 3.56 -30.13
CA CYS A 526 -11.33 2.22 -30.31
C CYS A 526 -12.58 1.98 -29.44
N LYS A 527 -13.52 1.18 -29.95
CA LYS A 527 -14.68 0.63 -29.21
C LYS A 527 -14.87 -0.88 -29.41
N ASN A 528 -13.95 -1.52 -30.13
CA ASN A 528 -14.03 -2.94 -30.44
C ASN A 528 -13.33 -3.74 -29.34
N TYR A 529 -14.11 -4.19 -28.36
CA TYR A 529 -13.58 -4.96 -27.24
C TYR A 529 -13.21 -6.39 -27.67
N LYS A 530 -11.95 -6.76 -27.44
CA LYS A 530 -11.44 -8.14 -27.48
C LYS A 530 -11.03 -8.50 -26.06
N GLN A 531 -11.44 -9.70 -25.62
CA GLN A 531 -11.20 -10.18 -24.27
C GLN A 531 -9.71 -10.40 -23.98
#